data_AF-A0A3B9EXG7-F1
#
_entry.id   AF-A0A3B9EXG7-F1
#
_cell.length_a   1.000
_cell.length_b   1.000
_cell.length_c   1.000
_cell.angle_alpha   90.00
_cell.angle_beta   90.00
_cell.angle_gamma   90.00
#
_symmetry.space_group_name_H-M   'P 1'
#
loop_
_entity.id
_entity.type
_entity.pdbx_description
1 polymer ?
#
loop_
_entity_poly.entity_id
_entity_poly.type
_entity_poly.pdbx_seq_one_letter_code
_entity_poly.pdbx_strand_id
1 'polypeptide(L)'
;MNDSLIRLAAFEWLERQNEIHQDILPREVLAEGFNYKGERITLVGARGIWKPKPMALPLSITSIIDNGRYEDKLGDGDDFMHYKYEGENPNHYSNVGLRDLMVSATPLVYFHQVMKGKYIACWPVTIIHDNVENLSFTVALDDKQRIRMEGELGEVGGFY
;
A
#
# COMPACT_ATOMS: atom_id res chain seq x y z
N MET A 1 -20.55 6.23 -1.48
CA MET A 1 -20.41 5.18 -0.44
C MET A 1 -19.45 5.71 0.62
N ASN A 2 -19.46 5.24 1.87
CA ASN A 2 -18.56 5.80 2.90
C ASN A 2 -17.18 5.12 2.79
N ASP A 3 -16.16 5.88 2.39
CA ASP A 3 -14.77 5.40 2.22
C ASP A 3 -14.23 4.74 3.49
N SER A 4 -14.50 5.27 4.68
CA SER A 4 -14.01 4.71 5.96
C SER A 4 -14.57 3.30 6.21
N LEU A 5 -15.85 3.06 5.88
CA LEU A 5 -16.44 1.74 6.00
C LEU A 5 -15.87 0.75 4.98
N ILE A 6 -15.56 1.21 3.76
CA ILE A 6 -14.92 0.36 2.75
C ILE A 6 -13.49 0.00 3.18
N ARG A 7 -12.73 0.95 3.75
CA ARG A 7 -11.38 0.69 4.29
C ARG A 7 -11.41 -0.34 5.40
N LEU A 8 -12.33 -0.21 6.36
CA LEU A 8 -12.50 -1.20 7.43
C LEU A 8 -12.78 -2.59 6.84
N ALA A 9 -13.73 -2.70 5.91
CA ALA A 9 -14.04 -3.96 5.25
C ALA A 9 -12.85 -4.52 4.46
N ALA A 10 -12.02 -3.66 3.85
CA ALA A 10 -10.80 -4.07 3.16
C ALA A 10 -9.75 -4.62 4.14
N PHE A 11 -9.59 -4.00 5.30
CA PHE A 11 -8.66 -4.47 6.35
C PHE A 11 -9.08 -5.84 6.90
N GLU A 12 -10.37 -6.02 7.22
CA GLU A 12 -10.93 -7.31 7.66
C GLU A 12 -10.86 -8.39 6.56
N TRP A 13 -10.98 -7.99 5.29
CA TRP A 13 -10.81 -8.91 4.18
C TRP A 13 -9.35 -9.35 4.03
N LEU A 14 -8.41 -8.40 4.11
CA LEU A 14 -6.97 -8.69 4.04
C LEU A 14 -6.49 -9.59 5.19
N GLU A 15 -7.02 -9.41 6.41
CA GLU A 15 -6.71 -10.28 7.54
C GLU A 15 -7.05 -11.75 7.23
N ARG A 16 -8.25 -11.99 6.68
CA ARG A 16 -8.65 -13.34 6.22
C ARG A 16 -7.81 -13.85 5.06
N GLN A 17 -7.42 -12.99 4.12
CA GLN A 17 -6.56 -13.42 3.00
C GLN A 17 -5.16 -13.81 3.47
N ASN A 18 -4.61 -13.11 4.47
CA ASN A 18 -3.33 -13.49 5.07
C ASN A 18 -3.38 -14.86 5.71
N GLU A 19 -4.46 -15.21 6.42
CA GLU A 19 -4.63 -16.55 7.00
C GLU A 19 -4.66 -17.64 5.91
N ILE A 20 -5.33 -17.38 4.78
CA ILE A 20 -5.45 -18.33 3.67
C ILE A 20 -4.13 -18.48 2.91
N HIS A 21 -3.40 -17.38 2.71
CA HIS A 21 -2.22 -17.32 1.85
C HIS A 21 -0.89 -17.27 2.60
N GLN A 22 -0.92 -17.43 3.93
CA GLN A 22 0.27 -17.38 4.78
C GLN A 22 1.05 -16.08 4.54
N ASP A 23 0.36 -14.94 4.68
CA ASP A 23 0.89 -13.58 4.58
C ASP A 23 1.43 -13.12 3.21
N ILE A 24 1.61 -14.04 2.24
CA ILE A 24 2.07 -13.75 0.87
C ILE A 24 0.89 -13.76 -0.11
N LEU A 25 0.36 -12.58 -0.40
CA LEU A 25 -0.86 -12.38 -1.19
C LEU A 25 -0.56 -12.42 -2.71
N PRO A 26 -1.24 -13.30 -3.49
CA PRO A 26 -1.18 -13.26 -4.95
C PRO A 26 -1.84 -11.99 -5.51
N ARG A 27 -1.24 -11.41 -6.55
CA ARG A 27 -1.79 -10.22 -7.22
C ARG A 27 -3.19 -10.44 -7.74
N GLU A 28 -3.48 -11.66 -8.20
CA GLU A 28 -4.77 -12.06 -8.76
C GLU A 28 -5.88 -11.90 -7.71
N VAL A 29 -5.62 -12.33 -6.47
CA VAL A 29 -6.55 -12.21 -5.34
C VAL A 29 -6.80 -10.74 -5.01
N LEU A 30 -5.75 -9.92 -4.96
CA LEU A 30 -5.87 -8.48 -4.68
C LEU A 30 -6.61 -7.72 -5.80
N ALA A 31 -6.44 -8.15 -7.05
CA ALA A 31 -7.06 -7.56 -8.23
C ALA A 31 -8.53 -8.00 -8.38
N GLU A 32 -8.87 -9.22 -7.96
CA GLU A 32 -10.25 -9.68 -7.83
C GLU A 32 -10.97 -8.93 -6.71
N GLY A 33 -10.31 -8.79 -5.56
CA GLY A 33 -10.79 -8.04 -4.41
C GLY A 33 -11.99 -8.70 -3.73
N PHE A 34 -12.91 -7.89 -3.22
CA PHE A 34 -14.07 -8.36 -2.48
C PHE A 34 -15.35 -7.59 -2.84
N ASN A 35 -16.50 -8.18 -2.53
CA ASN A 35 -17.79 -7.52 -2.70
C ASN A 35 -18.19 -6.78 -1.41
N TYR A 36 -18.53 -5.51 -1.54
CA TYR A 36 -19.07 -4.70 -0.47
C TYR A 36 -20.35 -4.02 -0.94
N LYS A 37 -21.48 -4.38 -0.31
CA LYS A 37 -22.82 -3.84 -0.62
C LYS A 37 -23.18 -3.90 -2.12
N GLY A 38 -22.83 -5.01 -2.78
CA GLY A 38 -23.12 -5.24 -4.21
C GLY A 38 -22.10 -4.62 -5.18
N GLU A 39 -21.10 -3.89 -4.69
CA GLU A 39 -20.01 -3.34 -5.50
C GLU A 39 -18.72 -4.11 -5.28
N ARG A 40 -17.97 -4.36 -6.35
CA ARG A 40 -16.65 -5.00 -6.25
C ARG A 40 -15.59 -3.95 -5.93
N ILE A 41 -14.88 -4.16 -4.82
CA ILE A 41 -13.77 -3.33 -4.36
C ILE A 41 -12.47 -4.08 -4.61
N THR A 42 -11.66 -3.59 -5.55
CA THR A 42 -10.33 -4.14 -5.84
C THR A 42 -9.26 -3.40 -5.03
N LEU A 43 -8.17 -4.07 -4.66
CA LEU A 43 -7.13 -3.49 -3.81
C LEU A 43 -5.88 -3.10 -4.59
N VAL A 44 -5.72 -3.57 -5.82
CA VAL A 44 -4.61 -3.17 -6.70
C VAL A 44 -5.12 -2.91 -8.13
N GLY A 45 -4.30 -2.21 -8.91
CA GLY A 45 -4.57 -1.97 -10.33
C GLY A 45 -3.30 -1.85 -11.16
N ALA A 46 -3.37 -1.12 -12.27
CA ALA A 46 -2.23 -0.92 -13.16
C ALA A 46 -1.21 0.11 -12.65
N ARG A 47 -1.61 0.95 -11.68
CA ARG A 47 -0.81 2.02 -11.10
C ARG A 47 -0.49 1.71 -9.64
N GLY A 48 0.62 2.26 -9.15
CA GLY A 48 1.05 2.10 -7.76
C GLY A 48 0.04 2.68 -6.76
N ILE A 49 -0.47 3.88 -7.03
CA ILE A 49 -1.53 4.51 -6.25
C ILE A 49 -2.88 4.01 -6.78
N TRP A 50 -3.64 3.31 -5.95
CA TRP A 50 -4.91 2.71 -6.38
C TRP A 50 -6.11 3.30 -5.65
N LYS A 51 -7.10 3.72 -6.45
CA LYS A 51 -8.37 4.27 -5.99
C LYS A 51 -9.52 3.52 -6.66
N PRO A 52 -10.25 2.65 -5.92
CA PRO A 52 -11.44 2.00 -6.44
C PRO A 52 -12.46 3.01 -6.95
N LYS A 53 -13.21 2.64 -8.00
CA LYS A 53 -14.25 3.51 -8.60
C LYS A 53 -15.28 4.02 -7.57
N PRO A 54 -15.77 3.22 -6.61
CA PRO A 54 -16.77 3.67 -5.63
C PRO A 54 -16.23 4.61 -4.55
N MET A 55 -14.90 4.81 -4.48
CA MET A 55 -14.23 5.59 -3.43
C MET A 55 -13.79 6.97 -3.92
N ALA A 56 -13.76 7.92 -2.99
CA ALA A 56 -13.29 9.28 -3.25
C ALA A 56 -11.76 9.39 -3.13
N LEU A 57 -11.15 8.66 -2.18
CA LEU A 57 -9.71 8.72 -1.89
C LEU A 57 -9.00 7.37 -2.14
N PRO A 58 -7.69 7.37 -2.42
CA PRO A 58 -6.93 6.14 -2.67
C PRO A 58 -7.07 5.10 -1.54
N LEU A 59 -7.29 3.84 -1.89
CA LEU A 59 -7.41 2.75 -0.91
C LEU A 59 -6.04 2.17 -0.57
N SER A 60 -5.11 2.19 -1.52
CA SER A 60 -3.82 1.54 -1.37
C SER A 60 -2.72 2.20 -2.20
N ILE A 61 -1.49 1.93 -1.80
CA ILE A 61 -0.26 2.20 -2.53
C ILE A 61 0.51 0.89 -2.70
N THR A 62 1.17 0.73 -3.85
CA THR A 62 1.95 -0.46 -4.19
C THR A 62 3.34 -0.06 -4.61
N SER A 63 4.34 -0.73 -4.06
CA SER A 63 5.73 -0.68 -4.51
C SER A 63 6.09 -2.00 -5.16
N ILE A 64 6.78 -1.92 -6.29
CA ILE A 64 7.30 -3.08 -7.03
C ILE A 64 8.82 -3.12 -6.89
N ILE A 65 9.40 -4.32 -6.95
CA ILE A 65 10.87 -4.46 -7.02
C ILE A 65 11.29 -4.06 -8.43
N ASP A 66 12.12 -3.03 -8.56
CA ASP A 66 12.80 -2.70 -9.81
C ASP A 66 14.29 -3.07 -9.72
N ASN A 67 14.79 -3.80 -10.71
CA ASN A 67 16.21 -4.19 -10.83
C ASN A 67 16.87 -4.81 -9.57
N GLY A 68 16.10 -5.54 -8.74
CA GLY A 68 16.63 -6.19 -7.54
C GLY A 68 17.06 -5.23 -6.43
N ARG A 69 16.66 -3.94 -6.52
CA ARG A 69 16.88 -2.93 -5.49
C ARG A 69 15.53 -2.34 -5.09
N TYR A 70 15.38 -2.08 -3.80
CA TYR A 70 14.25 -1.29 -3.30
C TYR A 70 14.53 0.18 -3.66
N GLU A 71 13.74 0.78 -4.56
CA GLU A 71 13.81 2.25 -4.76
C GLU A 71 13.32 2.99 -3.52
N ASP A 72 12.34 2.41 -2.83
CA ASP A 72 11.86 2.89 -1.54
C ASP A 72 12.82 2.40 -0.46
N LYS A 73 13.70 3.29 -0.01
CA LYS A 73 14.55 3.02 1.15
C LYS A 73 13.71 3.16 2.41
N LEU A 74 13.78 2.16 3.30
CA LEU A 74 13.60 2.42 4.72
C LEU A 74 14.68 3.45 5.08
N GLY A 75 14.29 4.61 5.61
CA GLY A 75 15.25 5.65 5.96
C GLY A 75 16.31 5.08 6.91
N ASP A 76 17.58 5.42 6.72
CA ASP A 76 18.65 5.05 7.65
C ASP A 76 18.32 5.63 9.04
N GLY A 77 17.68 4.84 9.90
CA GLY A 77 17.33 5.23 11.27
C GLY A 77 16.00 5.97 11.46
N ASP A 78 15.17 6.13 10.43
CA ASP A 78 13.85 6.78 10.54
C ASP A 78 12.72 5.76 10.38
N ASP A 79 11.70 5.83 11.25
CA ASP A 79 10.52 4.95 11.31
C ASP A 79 9.56 5.06 10.09
N PHE A 80 10.07 5.56 8.96
CA PHE A 80 9.27 6.01 7.84
C PHE A 80 9.73 5.44 6.50
N MET A 81 8.74 5.12 5.66
CA MET A 81 8.94 4.68 4.28
C MET A 81 8.76 5.87 3.33
N HIS A 82 9.67 6.04 2.37
CA HIS A 82 9.51 7.02 1.31
C HIS A 82 8.85 6.40 0.09
N TYR A 83 7.64 6.84 -0.25
CA TYR A 83 6.89 6.37 -1.41
C TYR A 83 6.97 7.38 -2.56
N LYS A 84 7.45 6.95 -3.73
CA LYS A 84 7.56 7.84 -4.89
C LYS A 84 6.22 8.29 -5.46
N TYR A 85 6.17 9.52 -5.96
CA TYR A 85 5.02 10.04 -6.69
C TYR A 85 4.68 9.20 -7.91
N GLU A 86 3.41 9.27 -8.31
CA GLU A 86 3.02 8.84 -9.63
C GLU A 86 3.46 9.86 -10.68
N GLY A 87 4.53 9.52 -11.40
CA GLY A 87 5.17 10.41 -12.38
C GLY A 87 5.79 11.65 -11.74
N GLU A 88 6.12 12.64 -12.56
CA GLU A 88 6.83 13.84 -12.12
C GLU A 88 5.93 15.04 -11.87
N ASN A 89 4.62 14.93 -12.12
CA ASN A 89 3.67 16.02 -11.91
C ASN A 89 3.10 15.97 -10.47
N PRO A 90 3.43 16.95 -9.59
CA PRO A 90 2.91 16.98 -8.23
C PRO A 90 1.38 17.11 -8.13
N ASN A 91 0.76 17.66 -9.19
CA ASN A 91 -0.67 17.87 -9.30
C ASN A 91 -1.39 16.74 -10.03
N HIS A 92 -0.70 15.61 -10.29
CA HIS A 92 -1.37 14.41 -10.77
C HIS A 92 -2.45 13.98 -9.78
N TYR A 93 -3.64 13.61 -10.27
CA TYR A 93 -4.82 13.38 -9.42
C TYR A 93 -4.57 12.31 -8.33
N SER A 94 -3.74 11.30 -8.61
CA SER A 94 -3.36 10.28 -7.62
C SER A 94 -2.54 10.87 -6.47
N ASN A 95 -1.57 11.75 -6.77
CA ASN A 95 -0.72 12.41 -5.79
C ASN A 95 -1.53 13.39 -4.95
N VAL A 96 -2.47 14.12 -5.58
CA VAL A 96 -3.45 14.95 -4.86
C VAL A 96 -4.29 14.10 -3.91
N GLY A 97 -4.75 12.93 -4.33
CA GLY A 97 -5.50 12.01 -3.46
C GLY A 97 -4.71 11.51 -2.25
N LEU A 98 -3.40 11.27 -2.38
CA LEU A 98 -2.54 10.95 -1.23
C LEU A 98 -2.35 12.14 -0.30
N ARG A 99 -2.26 13.35 -0.84
CA ARG A 99 -2.21 14.59 -0.05
C ARG A 99 -3.52 14.81 0.73
N ASP A 100 -4.66 14.49 0.15
CA ASP A 100 -5.95 14.54 0.84
C ASP A 100 -6.03 13.50 1.97
N LEU A 101 -5.49 12.29 1.77
CA LEU A 101 -5.34 11.30 2.84
C LEU A 101 -4.44 11.80 3.97
N MET A 102 -3.34 12.47 3.64
CA MET A 102 -2.43 13.08 4.61
C MET A 102 -3.14 14.13 5.46
N VAL A 103 -3.82 15.09 4.83
CA VAL A 103 -4.53 16.17 5.54
C VAL A 103 -5.61 15.63 6.46
N SER A 104 -6.29 14.56 6.05
CA SER A 104 -7.35 13.92 6.84
C SER A 104 -6.85 12.84 7.80
N ALA A 105 -5.55 12.54 7.82
CA ALA A 105 -4.95 11.40 8.51
C ALA A 105 -5.69 10.07 8.25
N THR A 106 -6.22 9.90 7.03
CA THR A 106 -7.01 8.72 6.68
C THR A 106 -6.09 7.55 6.32
N PRO A 107 -6.22 6.38 6.97
CA PRO A 107 -5.32 5.26 6.73
C PRO A 107 -5.58 4.58 5.38
N LEU A 108 -4.55 3.92 4.86
CA LEU A 108 -4.60 3.13 3.63
C LEU A 108 -3.82 1.82 3.78
N VAL A 109 -3.80 1.01 2.73
CA VAL A 109 -2.99 -0.21 2.65
C VAL A 109 -1.71 0.06 1.87
N TYR A 110 -0.58 -0.41 2.37
CA TYR A 110 0.68 -0.48 1.62
C TYR A 110 0.94 -1.91 1.16
N PHE A 111 1.09 -2.13 -0.14
CA PHE A 111 1.49 -3.40 -0.71
C PHE A 111 2.96 -3.35 -1.13
N HIS A 112 3.76 -4.25 -0.56
CA HIS A 112 5.16 -4.42 -0.91
C HIS A 112 5.34 -5.69 -1.73
N GLN A 113 5.82 -5.56 -2.97
CA GLN A 113 6.12 -6.73 -3.79
C GLN A 113 7.37 -7.43 -3.26
N VAL A 114 7.26 -8.73 -2.97
CA VAL A 114 8.41 -9.55 -2.55
C VAL A 114 8.90 -10.48 -3.65
N MET A 115 8.00 -10.90 -4.54
CA MET A 115 8.31 -11.59 -5.78
C MET A 115 7.33 -11.13 -6.85
N LYS A 116 7.64 -11.36 -8.13
CA LYS A 116 6.75 -10.98 -9.22
C LYS A 116 5.34 -11.56 -8.99
N GLY A 117 4.36 -10.66 -8.80
CA GLY A 117 2.96 -11.03 -8.56
C GLY A 117 2.63 -11.49 -7.12
N LYS A 118 3.57 -11.37 -6.17
CA LYS A 118 3.39 -11.74 -4.76
C LYS A 118 3.71 -10.56 -3.86
N TYR A 119 2.81 -10.28 -2.92
CA TYR A 119 2.84 -9.06 -2.12
C TYR A 119 2.63 -9.36 -0.65
N ILE A 120 3.33 -8.64 0.19
CA ILE A 120 2.96 -8.45 1.60
C ILE A 120 2.09 -7.20 1.67
N ALA A 121 1.06 -7.24 2.49
CA ALA A 121 0.22 -6.08 2.75
C ALA A 121 0.48 -5.56 4.17
N CYS A 122 0.70 -4.25 4.30
CA CYS A 122 0.87 -3.55 5.56
C CYS A 122 -0.31 -2.59 5.74
N TRP A 123 -1.02 -2.70 6.86
CA TRP A 123 -2.13 -1.80 7.20
C TRP A 123 -2.43 -1.82 8.70
N PRO A 124 -3.00 -0.73 9.25
CA PRO A 124 -3.15 0.57 8.60
C PRO A 124 -1.80 1.30 8.45
N VAL A 125 -1.61 2.01 7.34
CA VAL A 125 -0.52 2.99 7.20
C VAL A 125 -1.10 4.38 6.97
N THR A 126 -0.31 5.44 7.19
CA THR A 126 -0.74 6.82 6.96
C THR A 126 0.32 7.64 6.25
N ILE A 127 -0.10 8.52 5.34
CA ILE A 127 0.78 9.53 4.76
C ILE A 127 0.97 10.65 5.79
N ILE A 128 2.21 10.98 6.12
CA ILE A 128 2.52 11.97 7.16
C ILE A 128 3.27 13.20 6.65
N HIS A 129 3.89 13.09 5.47
CA HIS A 129 4.60 14.21 4.87
C HIS A 129 4.58 14.11 3.35
N ASP A 130 4.56 15.27 2.71
CA ASP A 130 4.60 15.43 1.26
C ASP A 130 5.84 16.24 0.86
N ASN A 131 6.82 15.55 0.26
CA ASN A 131 8.08 16.12 -0.18
C ASN A 131 8.07 16.33 -1.69
N VAL A 132 7.59 17.51 -2.10
CA VAL A 132 7.47 17.90 -3.51
C VAL A 132 8.83 18.00 -4.20
N GLU A 133 9.87 18.42 -3.47
CA GLU A 133 11.24 18.55 -4.03
C GLU A 133 11.81 17.21 -4.46
N ASN A 134 11.55 16.16 -3.69
CA ASN A 134 12.00 14.79 -3.96
C ASN A 134 10.96 13.91 -4.67
N LEU A 135 9.80 14.49 -5.01
CA LEU A 135 8.65 13.82 -5.60
C LEU A 135 8.30 12.54 -4.84
N SER A 136 8.18 12.65 -3.52
CA SER A 136 7.88 11.52 -2.65
C SER A 136 6.97 11.90 -1.47
N PHE A 137 6.23 10.91 -0.99
CA PHE A 137 5.50 10.96 0.26
C PHE A 137 6.27 10.20 1.34
N THR A 138 6.11 10.62 2.58
CA THR A 138 6.57 9.85 3.75
C THR A 138 5.37 9.12 4.34
N VAL A 139 5.52 7.81 4.51
CA VAL A 139 4.50 6.89 4.99
C VAL A 139 4.92 6.36 6.34
N ALA A 140 4.07 6.54 7.36
CA ALA A 140 4.28 5.95 8.66
C ALA A 140 3.77 4.50 8.67
N LEU A 141 4.65 3.61 9.13
CA LEU A 141 4.37 2.22 9.44
C LEU A 141 4.33 2.09 10.97
N ASP A 142 3.35 1.38 11.52
CA ASP A 142 3.42 1.02 12.93
C ASP A 142 4.49 -0.09 13.17
N ASP A 143 4.90 -0.26 14.42
CA ASP A 143 5.92 -1.25 14.80
C ASP A 143 5.56 -2.68 14.36
N LYS A 144 4.27 -3.02 14.39
CA LYS A 144 3.78 -4.35 14.00
C LYS A 144 3.93 -4.57 12.50
N GLN A 145 3.60 -3.57 11.68
CA GLN A 145 3.77 -3.62 10.23
C GLN A 145 5.24 -3.72 9.85
N ARG A 146 6.11 -2.98 10.53
CA ARG A 146 7.55 -2.99 10.30
C ARG A 146 8.17 -4.34 10.62
N ILE A 147 7.92 -4.88 11.82
CA ILE A 147 8.42 -6.21 12.22
C ILE A 147 7.93 -7.28 11.23
N ARG A 148 6.68 -7.19 10.79
CA ARG A 148 6.13 -8.11 9.80
C ARG A 148 6.87 -7.99 8.47
N MET A 149 7.05 -6.78 7.95
CA MET A 149 7.75 -6.56 6.69
C MET A 149 9.21 -7.05 6.75
N GLU A 150 9.93 -6.76 7.85
CA GLU A 150 11.30 -7.23 8.07
C GLU A 150 11.40 -8.76 8.16
N GLY A 151 10.49 -9.39 8.91
CA GLY A 151 10.46 -10.85 9.07
C GLY A 151 10.24 -11.58 7.75
N GLU A 152 9.23 -11.16 6.99
CA GLU A 152 8.88 -11.78 5.71
C GLU A 152 9.95 -11.52 4.63
N LEU A 153 10.55 -10.33 4.60
CA LEU A 153 11.67 -10.03 3.70
C LEU A 153 12.90 -10.88 4.03
N GLY A 154 13.17 -11.11 5.33
CA GLY A 154 14.23 -11.99 5.79
C GLY A 154 14.02 -13.44 5.36
N GLU A 155 12.79 -13.95 5.44
CA GLU A 155 12.45 -15.30 4.99
C GLU A 155 12.58 -15.44 3.46
N VAL A 156 12.05 -14.50 2.69
CA VAL A 156 12.13 -14.52 1.22
C VAL A 156 13.59 -14.39 0.73
N GLY A 157 14.40 -13.56 1.41
CA GLY A 157 15.82 -13.37 1.11
C GLY A 157 16.70 -14.60 1.39
N GLY A 158 16.25 -15.53 2.22
CA GLY A 158 16.97 -16.78 2.53
C GLY A 158 16.87 -17.86 1.45
N PHE A 159 16.07 -17.65 0.39
CA PHE A 159 15.87 -18.61 -0.69
C PHE A 159 16.73 -18.34 -1.94
N TYR A 160 17.71 -17.44 -1.86
CA TYR A 160 18.64 -17.10 -2.95
C TYR A 160 20.11 -17.26 -2.56
#